data_AF-A0A218U7B0-F1
#
_entry.id   AF-A0A218U7B0-F1
#
_cell.length_a   1.000
_cell.length_b   1.000
_cell.length_c   1.000
_cell.angle_alpha   90.00
_cell.angle_beta   90.00
_cell.angle_gamma   90.00
#
_symmetry.space_group_name_H-M   'P 1'
#
loop_
_entity.id
_entity.type
_entity.pdbx_description
1 polymer ?
#
loop_
_entity_poly.entity_id
_entity_poly.type
_entity_poly.pdbx_seq_one_letter_code
_entity_poly.pdbx_strand_id
1 'polypeptide(L)'
;MDSQCYPGGCQVVPVWKLVAMWPSEKEEESIILISDDDDDDEGESTQGSSVLFVEPQEKSPLEEKKSEELVDEEGDLVVTYCKQANVMPHARHDCSTHPFERSESDTCFPLGKNADICDQCYCYICDKLAAECQLWTAPSLCHCNAHNKSNFWKAQRNFALAGILATFNLELLELDTELRHGGDLLEKFIRELSVAYNTYLRGERMCPPGHECCCKPKLPPGQCNVCSSQNFEVVYKYSDVFELVTRFLNQAEQESPKAAAVMLLGAAKQLALHKDPALITTRLQRMLVLCDFPKILYEKFVEFFQSISLPCHCYAFSNSLNVLPWDHTSLTTVLKGQNITGQRRQKGRKTYLWEALPVVEARVEKLLEKKKYKEVVRYLRAVKCNENQRLRDLRDLIPFYLCKTGNFLDAAHSLLFPVNSLACCSACRITPCQFKVYLRIFRTGCVPSGNDLQEAGPWVTAGKCSPLRNTVLIKQALKLLYSSKALYRNAKCWSSFIMILGSSDLLEKRGHLLPLALGEPPLGFQENVLAASGNFLEDLKSGVNVSLPSAVFSGQALP
;
A
#
# COMPACT_ATOMS: atom_id res chain seq x y z
N MET A 1 17.77 -22.12 15.13
CA MET A 1 19.17 -21.81 15.43
C MET A 1 19.18 -20.49 16.17
N ASP A 2 19.12 -20.63 17.48
CA ASP A 2 19.48 -19.74 18.58
C ASP A 2 19.47 -18.22 18.36
N SER A 3 18.41 -17.60 18.88
CA SER A 3 18.32 -16.18 19.16
C SER A 3 19.32 -15.81 20.27
N GLN A 4 20.46 -15.25 19.89
CA GLN A 4 21.39 -14.64 20.83
C GLN A 4 20.85 -13.26 21.27
N CYS A 5 20.25 -13.21 22.45
CA CYS A 5 20.03 -11.97 23.19
C CYS A 5 21.39 -11.47 23.71
N TYR A 6 21.78 -10.24 23.34
CA TYR A 6 22.88 -9.53 24.00
C TYR A 6 22.34 -8.77 25.23
N PRO A 7 22.97 -8.91 26.41
CA PRO A 7 22.79 -8.00 27.52
C PRO A 7 23.88 -6.93 27.47
N GLY A 8 23.51 -5.65 27.45
CA GLY A 8 24.49 -4.58 27.64
C GLY A 8 24.08 -3.21 27.11
N GLY A 9 23.55 -2.38 28.01
CA GLY A 9 23.89 -0.96 28.07
C GLY A 9 23.59 -0.10 26.84
N CYS A 10 22.30 0.12 26.55
CA CYS A 10 21.83 1.42 26.07
C CYS A 10 20.50 1.68 26.76
N GLN A 11 20.44 2.71 27.62
CA GLN A 11 19.16 3.26 28.05
C GLN A 11 18.50 3.90 26.83
N VAL A 12 17.75 3.09 26.09
CA VAL A 12 16.85 3.56 25.04
C VAL A 12 15.68 4.21 25.77
N VAL A 13 15.63 5.55 25.81
CA VAL A 13 14.44 6.27 26.21
C VAL A 13 13.42 6.09 25.10
N PRO A 14 12.31 5.35 25.30
CA PRO A 14 11.38 5.12 24.21
C PRO A 14 10.48 6.34 24.01
N VAL A 15 10.07 6.57 22.76
CA VAL A 15 9.33 7.76 22.29
C VAL A 15 7.99 8.00 23.02
N TRP A 16 7.46 7.02 23.76
CA TRP A 16 6.26 7.21 24.58
C TRP A 16 6.40 8.30 25.65
N LYS A 17 7.62 8.71 26.02
CA LYS A 17 7.82 9.88 26.90
C LYS A 17 7.38 11.22 26.28
N LEU A 18 7.29 11.33 24.94
CA LEU A 18 6.78 12.53 24.25
C LEU A 18 5.28 12.42 23.92
N VAL A 19 4.75 11.20 23.76
CA VAL A 19 3.33 10.95 23.44
C VAL A 19 2.45 10.92 24.69
N ALA A 20 3.02 10.59 25.87
CA ALA A 20 2.27 10.48 27.13
C ALA A 20 1.80 11.80 27.75
N MET A 21 1.86 12.93 27.03
CA MET A 21 1.54 14.26 27.55
C MET A 21 0.23 14.84 27.02
N TRP A 22 -0.56 14.10 26.25
CA TRP A 22 -1.86 14.58 25.76
C TRP A 22 -3.03 13.65 26.14
N PRO A 23 -4.09 14.15 26.78
CA PRO A 23 -5.30 13.39 27.03
C PRO A 23 -6.15 13.28 25.75
N SER A 24 -6.52 12.07 25.37
CA SER A 24 -7.49 11.79 24.30
C SER A 24 -8.87 11.60 24.93
N GLU A 25 -9.76 12.55 24.74
CA GLU A 25 -11.21 12.43 24.98
C GLU A 25 -11.93 13.02 23.76
N LYS A 26 -12.92 12.28 23.22
CA LYS A 26 -13.79 12.71 22.11
C LYS A 26 -15.19 13.00 22.66
N GLU A 27 -15.77 14.12 22.23
CA GLU A 27 -17.22 14.27 22.01
C GLU A 27 -17.44 14.95 20.64
N GLU A 28 -18.61 14.73 20.05
CA GLU A 28 -18.96 15.06 18.66
C GLU A 28 -18.96 16.58 18.40
N GLU A 29 -18.11 17.05 17.48
CA GLU A 29 -18.02 18.46 17.09
C GLU A 29 -18.99 18.82 15.96
N SER A 30 -19.75 19.90 16.19
CA SER A 30 -20.41 20.70 15.16
C SER A 30 -19.42 21.73 14.64
N ILE A 31 -19.11 21.68 13.33
CA ILE A 31 -18.12 22.55 12.70
C ILE A 31 -18.75 23.92 12.46
N ILE A 32 -18.25 24.95 13.14
CA ILE A 32 -18.54 26.36 12.80
C ILE A 32 -17.40 26.87 11.92
N LEU A 33 -17.70 27.13 10.66
CA LEU A 33 -16.78 27.77 9.72
C LEU A 33 -16.80 29.28 9.95
N ILE A 34 -15.70 29.84 10.47
CA ILE A 34 -15.46 31.28 10.46
C ILE A 34 -14.66 31.61 9.19
N SER A 35 -15.26 32.37 8.27
CA SER A 35 -14.56 32.96 7.13
C SER A 35 -13.68 34.10 7.63
N ASP A 36 -12.38 34.00 7.34
CA ASP A 36 -11.34 34.98 7.63
C ASP A 36 -11.36 36.01 6.49
N ASP A 37 -12.14 37.09 6.63
CA ASP A 37 -12.10 38.27 5.75
C ASP A 37 -11.44 39.42 6.53
N ASP A 38 -10.10 39.43 6.54
CA ASP A 38 -9.28 40.58 6.89
C ASP A 38 -8.40 40.92 5.66
N ASP A 39 -9.00 41.58 4.67
CA ASP A 39 -8.25 42.40 3.71
C ASP A 39 -8.56 43.87 4.04
N ASP A 40 -7.53 44.58 4.51
CA ASP A 40 -7.50 46.03 4.65
C ASP A 40 -7.71 46.69 3.27
N ASP A 41 -8.86 47.32 3.03
CA ASP A 41 -8.94 48.43 2.08
C ASP A 41 -10.04 49.42 2.45
N GLU A 42 -9.65 50.69 2.63
CA GLU A 42 -10.56 51.80 2.85
C GLU A 42 -11.37 52.07 1.58
N GLY A 43 -12.69 51.97 1.63
CA GLY A 43 -13.53 52.31 0.48
C GLY A 43 -15.02 52.15 0.70
N GLU A 44 -15.71 53.28 0.80
CA GLU A 44 -17.15 53.53 0.81
C GLU A 44 -18.02 52.62 -0.09
N SER A 45 -19.17 52.20 0.46
CA SER A 45 -20.54 52.19 -0.14
C SER A 45 -21.32 50.86 -0.26
N THR A 46 -22.52 50.90 0.34
CA THR A 46 -23.82 50.35 -0.11
C THR A 46 -24.16 48.84 -0.04
N GLN A 47 -25.09 48.56 0.88
CA GLN A 47 -26.32 47.74 0.76
C GLN A 47 -26.30 46.27 0.28
N GLY A 48 -26.89 45.41 1.14
CA GLY A 48 -27.47 44.09 0.81
C GLY A 48 -26.81 42.99 1.64
N SER A 49 -27.47 42.14 2.43
CA SER A 49 -28.83 41.61 2.40
C SER A 49 -29.17 41.11 3.81
N SER A 50 -30.29 41.52 4.39
CA SER A 50 -30.73 41.05 5.71
C SER A 50 -31.41 39.67 5.61
N VAL A 51 -30.94 38.69 6.37
CA VAL A 51 -31.69 37.45 6.64
C VAL A 51 -32.23 37.53 8.06
N LEU A 52 -33.55 37.65 8.19
CA LEU A 52 -34.28 37.64 9.46
C LEU A 52 -34.59 36.18 9.85
N PHE A 53 -33.98 35.70 10.92
CA PHE A 53 -34.49 34.53 11.65
C PHE A 53 -35.35 35.03 12.81
N VAL A 54 -36.64 34.64 12.78
CA VAL A 54 -37.59 34.86 13.89
C VAL A 54 -37.71 33.54 14.64
N GLU A 55 -37.24 33.49 15.88
CA GLU A 55 -37.55 32.43 16.82
C GLU A 55 -38.35 32.96 18.02
N PRO A 56 -39.19 32.10 18.66
CA PRO A 56 -40.33 32.54 19.45
C PRO A 56 -39.94 32.99 20.86
N GLN A 57 -40.65 34.01 21.35
CA GLN A 57 -40.63 34.48 22.73
C GLN A 57 -40.90 33.37 23.75
N GLU A 58 -39.96 33.16 24.68
CA GLU A 58 -40.28 32.73 26.04
C GLU A 58 -40.11 33.89 27.01
N LYS A 59 -41.15 34.11 27.82
CA LYS A 59 -41.24 35.15 28.84
C LYS A 59 -40.79 34.59 30.19
N SER A 60 -39.93 35.34 30.88
CA SER A 60 -40.07 35.58 32.32
C SER A 60 -39.36 36.88 32.72
N PRO A 61 -39.96 37.75 33.54
CA PRO A 61 -39.34 38.99 33.99
C PRO A 61 -38.54 38.74 35.27
N LEU A 62 -37.25 39.08 35.27
CA LEU A 62 -36.48 39.32 36.48
C LEU A 62 -35.99 40.76 36.42
N GLU A 63 -36.37 41.52 37.46
CA GLU A 63 -36.07 42.93 37.65
C GLU A 63 -34.54 43.15 37.68
N GLU A 64 -34.04 43.97 36.75
CA GLU A 64 -32.69 44.50 36.81
C GLU A 64 -32.70 45.99 37.16
N LYS A 65 -31.83 46.33 38.11
CA LYS A 65 -31.63 47.68 38.65
C LYS A 65 -31.16 48.63 37.55
N LYS A 66 -31.84 49.79 37.44
CA LYS A 66 -31.39 50.96 36.68
C LYS A 66 -29.97 51.35 37.10
N SER A 67 -29.01 51.27 36.19
CA SER A 67 -27.73 51.99 36.28
C SER A 67 -27.94 53.46 35.89
N GLU A 68 -27.21 54.33 36.57
CA GLU A 68 -27.28 55.80 36.48
C GLU A 68 -26.97 56.31 35.06
N GLU A 69 -27.76 57.31 34.63
CA GLU A 69 -27.60 58.04 33.38
C GLU A 69 -26.33 58.91 33.45
N LEU A 70 -25.37 58.65 32.55
CA LEU A 70 -24.31 59.60 32.20
C LEU A 70 -24.74 60.31 30.92
N VAL A 71 -25.00 61.62 31.01
CA VAL A 71 -25.38 62.46 29.87
C VAL A 71 -24.13 63.20 29.40
N ASP A 72 -23.78 63.04 28.12
CA ASP A 72 -22.77 63.85 27.43
C ASP A 72 -23.43 65.16 26.99
N GLU A 73 -22.92 66.31 27.47
CA GLU A 73 -23.56 67.62 27.29
C GLU A 73 -23.33 68.25 25.90
N GLU A 74 -22.77 67.53 24.92
CA GLU A 74 -22.48 68.12 23.60
C GLU A 74 -22.95 67.31 22.38
N GLY A 75 -23.88 66.36 22.57
CA GLY A 75 -24.60 65.72 21.47
C GLY A 75 -25.90 65.04 21.92
N ASP A 76 -27.02 65.34 21.23
CA ASP A 76 -28.39 64.81 21.44
C ASP A 76 -28.52 63.28 21.19
N LEU A 77 -27.74 62.45 21.91
CA LEU A 77 -27.81 60.99 21.88
C LEU A 77 -28.09 60.47 23.30
N VAL A 78 -29.36 60.19 23.58
CA VAL A 78 -29.78 59.54 24.83
C VAL A 78 -29.75 58.03 24.65
N VAL A 79 -28.94 57.32 25.45
CA VAL A 79 -28.97 55.85 25.50
C VAL A 79 -30.24 55.41 26.23
N THR A 80 -31.32 55.20 25.47
CA THR A 80 -32.64 54.84 26.03
C THR A 80 -32.74 53.39 26.51
N TYR A 81 -31.77 52.55 26.14
CA TYR A 81 -31.69 51.15 26.54
C TYR A 81 -30.24 50.66 26.37
N CYS A 82 -29.67 50.13 27.45
CA CYS A 82 -28.41 49.40 27.41
C CYS A 82 -28.68 48.00 27.96
N LYS A 83 -28.38 46.96 27.18
CA LYS A 83 -28.40 45.57 27.64
C LYS A 83 -26.98 45.05 27.56
N GLN A 84 -26.54 44.35 28.59
CA GLN A 84 -25.28 43.63 28.54
C GLN A 84 -25.33 42.62 27.39
N ALA A 85 -24.39 42.71 26.46
CA ALA A 85 -24.31 41.78 25.34
C ALA A 85 -24.09 40.36 25.86
N ASN A 86 -24.74 39.38 25.24
CA ASN A 86 -24.44 37.98 25.52
C ASN A 86 -22.99 37.74 25.09
N VAL A 87 -22.15 37.30 26.03
CA VAL A 87 -20.76 36.94 25.74
C VAL A 87 -20.79 35.64 24.92
N MET A 88 -20.38 35.73 23.66
CA MET A 88 -20.29 34.56 22.77
C MET A 88 -19.01 33.76 23.08
N PRO A 89 -18.93 32.46 22.71
CA PRO A 89 -17.68 31.71 22.73
C PRO A 89 -16.54 32.46 22.05
N HIS A 90 -15.41 32.61 22.74
CA HIS A 90 -14.26 33.37 22.24
C HIS A 90 -12.96 32.75 22.75
N ALA A 91 -11.86 32.94 22.01
CA ALA A 91 -10.55 32.56 22.51
C ALA A 91 -10.20 33.40 23.74
N ARG A 92 -9.56 32.79 24.75
CA ARG A 92 -9.23 33.48 26.02
C ARG A 92 -8.56 34.85 25.85
N HIS A 93 -7.70 35.02 24.84
CA HIS A 93 -6.98 36.27 24.62
C HIS A 93 -7.86 37.43 24.16
N ASP A 94 -9.11 37.14 23.77
CA ASP A 94 -10.12 38.11 23.36
C ASP A 94 -11.20 38.31 24.45
N CYS A 95 -11.00 37.75 25.65
CA CYS A 95 -11.95 37.86 26.75
C CYS A 95 -12.06 39.31 27.25
N SER A 96 -13.26 39.88 27.15
CA SER A 96 -13.56 41.22 27.67
C SER A 96 -13.70 41.26 29.20
N THR A 97 -14.00 40.12 29.83
CA THR A 97 -14.22 40.01 31.28
C THR A 97 -12.90 39.94 32.06
N HIS A 98 -11.91 39.23 31.51
CA HIS A 98 -10.62 39.01 32.17
C HIS A 98 -9.48 39.55 31.30
N PRO A 99 -8.70 40.54 31.78
CA PRO A 99 -7.61 41.11 30.99
C PRO A 99 -6.59 40.04 30.60
N PHE A 100 -5.99 40.22 29.43
CA PHE A 100 -5.03 39.28 28.86
C PHE A 100 -3.67 39.94 28.66
N GLU A 101 -2.61 39.26 29.09
CA GLU A 101 -1.23 39.67 28.91
C GLU A 101 -0.57 38.80 27.83
N ARG A 102 -0.04 39.43 26.77
CA ARG A 102 0.59 38.73 25.65
C ARG A 102 2.06 38.46 25.94
N SER A 103 2.53 37.27 25.58
CA SER A 103 3.94 36.95 25.53
C SER A 103 4.25 35.95 24.43
N GLU A 104 5.49 35.96 23.95
CA GLU A 104 5.82 35.18 22.76
C GLU A 104 5.80 33.67 23.03
N SER A 105 6.34 33.20 24.16
CA SER A 105 6.56 31.76 24.38
C SER A 105 6.56 31.30 25.84
N ASP A 106 5.91 32.01 26.77
CA ASP A 106 5.94 31.63 28.19
C ASP A 106 4.98 30.48 28.49
N THR A 107 5.53 29.27 28.66
CA THR A 107 4.77 28.07 29.04
C THR A 107 4.90 27.71 30.52
N CYS A 108 5.82 28.34 31.25
CA CYS A 108 6.17 27.96 32.63
C CYS A 108 5.00 28.10 33.60
N PHE A 109 4.35 29.26 33.63
CA PHE A 109 3.27 29.60 34.57
C PHE A 109 2.32 30.63 33.93
N PRO A 110 1.07 30.75 34.40
CA PRO A 110 0.16 31.80 33.95
C PRO A 110 0.76 33.20 34.14
N LEU A 111 0.72 34.02 33.09
CA LEU A 111 1.14 35.41 33.14
C LEU A 111 0.00 36.27 33.65
N GLY A 112 0.28 37.10 34.66
CA GLY A 112 -0.71 37.99 35.25
C GLY A 112 -2.02 37.28 35.60
N LYS A 113 -3.09 37.64 34.90
CA LYS A 113 -4.45 37.10 35.06
C LYS A 113 -4.88 36.15 33.93
N ASN A 114 -3.94 35.66 33.13
CA ASN A 114 -4.26 34.78 32.00
C ASN A 114 -4.95 33.47 32.43
N ALA A 115 -4.71 33.02 33.67
CA ALA A 115 -5.40 31.85 34.25
C ALA A 115 -6.91 32.07 34.43
N ASP A 116 -7.36 33.31 34.64
CA ASP A 116 -8.77 33.62 34.91
C ASP A 116 -9.59 33.42 33.64
N ILE A 117 -10.76 32.78 33.75
CA ILE A 117 -11.64 32.45 32.62
C ILE A 117 -13.08 32.85 32.95
N CYS A 118 -13.83 33.24 31.92
CA CYS A 118 -15.29 33.24 31.99
C CYS A 118 -15.83 31.92 31.39
N ASP A 119 -17.13 31.68 31.56
CA ASP A 119 -17.78 30.43 31.13
C ASP A 119 -17.74 30.21 29.60
N GLN A 120 -17.41 31.23 28.82
CA GLN A 120 -17.37 31.20 27.36
C GLN A 120 -15.94 31.29 26.79
N CYS A 121 -14.92 31.28 27.66
CA CYS A 121 -13.52 31.25 27.21
C CYS A 121 -13.18 29.89 26.61
N TYR A 122 -12.59 29.89 25.42
CA TYR A 122 -11.98 28.73 24.78
C TYR A 122 -10.45 28.76 24.89
N CYS A 123 -9.88 27.59 25.08
CA CYS A 123 -8.46 27.37 25.02
C CYS A 123 -7.98 27.42 23.56
N TYR A 124 -7.15 28.40 23.24
CA TYR A 124 -6.63 28.59 21.88
C TYR A 124 -5.92 27.35 21.31
N ILE A 125 -5.18 26.60 22.15
CA ILE A 125 -4.42 25.43 21.72
C ILE A 125 -5.31 24.20 21.52
N CYS A 126 -6.26 23.95 22.43
CA CYS A 126 -7.07 22.72 22.43
C CYS A 126 -8.40 22.85 21.68
N ASP A 127 -8.81 24.07 21.34
CA ASP A 127 -10.09 24.39 20.68
C ASP A 127 -11.33 23.90 21.44
N LYS A 128 -11.26 23.92 22.77
CA LYS A 128 -12.36 23.55 23.69
C LYS A 128 -12.49 24.57 24.81
N LEU A 129 -13.55 24.47 25.61
CA LEU A 129 -13.74 25.33 26.78
C LEU A 129 -12.50 25.33 27.67
N ALA A 130 -12.07 26.52 28.09
CA ALA A 130 -10.87 26.68 28.91
C ALA A 130 -10.98 25.94 30.25
N ALA A 131 -12.20 25.84 30.79
CA ALA A 131 -12.51 25.06 32.00
C ALA A 131 -12.25 23.55 31.82
N GLU A 132 -12.34 23.03 30.60
CA GLU A 132 -12.11 21.61 30.26
C GLU A 132 -10.67 21.34 29.81
N CYS A 133 -9.83 22.39 29.77
CA CYS A 133 -8.44 22.27 29.38
C CYS A 133 -7.59 21.76 30.55
N GLN A 134 -7.25 20.47 30.50
CA GLN A 134 -6.38 19.83 31.50
C GLN A 134 -4.98 20.48 31.60
N LEU A 135 -4.54 21.16 30.54
CA LEU A 135 -3.26 21.86 30.48
C LEU A 135 -3.38 23.38 30.73
N TRP A 136 -4.54 23.87 31.18
CA TRP A 136 -4.82 25.31 31.27
C TRP A 136 -3.74 26.07 32.05
N THR A 137 -3.49 25.63 33.28
CA THR A 137 -2.47 26.18 34.19
C THR A 137 -1.38 25.16 34.53
N ALA A 138 -1.22 24.13 33.69
CA ALA A 138 -0.22 23.08 33.94
C ALA A 138 1.20 23.68 33.89
N PRO A 139 2.03 23.52 34.92
CA PRO A 139 3.39 24.05 34.91
C PRO A 139 4.20 23.56 33.71
N SER A 140 4.97 24.48 33.10
CA SER A 140 5.79 24.25 31.88
C SER A 140 5.02 24.00 30.58
N LEU A 141 3.69 23.91 30.62
CA LEU A 141 2.81 23.66 29.46
C LEU A 141 1.52 24.46 29.53
N CYS A 142 1.49 25.57 30.26
CA CYS A 142 0.23 26.26 30.51
C CYS A 142 -0.34 26.85 29.21
N HIS A 143 -1.56 26.46 28.85
CA HIS A 143 -2.23 26.95 27.65
C HIS A 143 -2.88 28.33 27.85
N CYS A 144 -3.07 28.76 29.10
CA CYS A 144 -3.72 30.03 29.42
C CYS A 144 -3.02 31.27 28.83
N ASN A 145 -1.73 31.20 28.53
CA ASN A 145 -0.97 32.28 27.91
C ASN A 145 -1.06 32.30 26.38
N ALA A 146 -1.75 31.32 25.77
CA ALA A 146 -1.71 31.13 24.33
C ALA A 146 -2.61 32.11 23.57
N HIS A 147 -2.08 32.68 22.48
CA HIS A 147 -2.80 33.65 21.65
C HIS A 147 -2.42 33.59 20.16
N ASN A 148 -3.31 34.11 19.31
CA ASN A 148 -3.14 34.07 17.86
C ASN A 148 -2.06 35.00 17.30
N LYS A 149 -1.54 35.96 18.06
CA LYS A 149 -0.49 36.89 17.56
C LYS A 149 0.95 36.36 17.69
N SER A 150 1.19 35.24 18.39
CA SER A 150 2.53 34.65 18.55
C SER A 150 2.74 33.51 17.56
N ASN A 151 3.93 33.45 16.96
CA ASN A 151 4.27 32.38 16.04
C ASN A 151 4.48 31.05 16.78
N PHE A 152 5.03 31.12 18.00
CA PHE A 152 5.19 29.97 18.87
C PHE A 152 3.85 29.33 19.24
N TRP A 153 2.86 30.12 19.67
CA TRP A 153 1.54 29.60 20.06
C TRP A 153 0.76 29.07 18.85
N LYS A 154 0.86 29.73 17.68
CA LYS A 154 0.33 29.17 16.42
C LYS A 154 0.94 27.81 16.10
N ALA A 155 2.26 27.68 16.20
CA ALA A 155 2.95 26.41 15.96
C ALA A 155 2.51 25.32 16.95
N GLN A 156 2.35 25.67 18.23
CA GLN A 156 1.88 24.74 19.26
C GLN A 156 0.43 24.29 19.02
N ARG A 157 -0.46 25.21 18.63
CA ARG A 157 -1.84 24.89 18.23
C ARG A 157 -1.85 23.96 17.01
N ASN A 158 -1.06 24.28 15.99
CA ASN A 158 -1.00 23.47 14.78
C ASN A 158 -0.47 22.07 15.07
N PHE A 159 0.52 21.95 15.94
CA PHE A 159 1.04 20.67 16.41
C PHE A 159 -0.04 19.87 17.17
N ALA A 160 -0.78 20.52 18.07
CA ALA A 160 -1.88 19.90 18.81
C ALA A 160 -2.99 19.39 17.87
N LEU A 161 -3.42 20.21 16.91
CA LEU A 161 -4.48 19.87 15.94
C LEU A 161 -4.07 18.76 14.95
N ALA A 162 -2.77 18.65 14.65
CA ALA A 162 -2.23 17.57 13.82
C ALA A 162 -2.03 16.26 14.62
N GLY A 163 -1.83 16.34 15.93
CA GLY A 163 -1.63 15.18 16.80
C GLY A 163 -0.46 14.31 16.34
N ILE A 164 -0.66 12.99 16.28
CA ILE A 164 0.38 12.05 15.83
C ILE A 164 0.84 12.30 14.38
N LEU A 165 0.01 12.95 13.56
CA LEU A 165 0.32 13.24 12.15
C LEU A 165 1.40 14.32 12.01
N ALA A 166 1.60 15.16 13.03
CA ALA A 166 2.70 16.11 13.06
C ALA A 166 4.06 15.42 12.91
N THR A 167 4.18 14.15 13.33
CA THR A 167 5.42 13.38 13.20
C THR A 167 5.82 13.09 11.76
N PHE A 168 4.89 13.25 10.80
CA PHE A 168 5.10 13.09 9.35
C PHE A 168 5.43 14.41 8.65
N ASN A 169 5.62 15.51 9.41
CA ASN A 169 5.79 16.86 8.88
C ASN A 169 4.63 17.31 7.97
N LEU A 170 3.42 16.82 8.25
CA LEU A 170 2.22 17.23 7.53
C LEU A 170 1.69 18.56 8.08
N GLU A 171 1.32 19.46 7.18
CA GLU A 171 0.67 20.73 7.52
C GLU A 171 -0.83 20.53 7.67
N LEU A 172 -1.51 21.38 8.45
CA LEU A 172 -2.96 21.25 8.70
C LEU A 172 -3.79 21.25 7.41
N LEU A 173 -3.39 22.02 6.40
CA LEU A 173 -4.06 22.08 5.10
C LEU A 173 -3.95 20.78 4.30
N GLU A 174 -2.97 19.94 4.61
CA GLU A 174 -2.77 18.63 3.97
C GLU A 174 -3.56 17.53 4.66
N LEU A 175 -4.06 17.77 5.88
CA LEU A 175 -4.80 16.79 6.67
C LEU A 175 -6.24 16.68 6.20
N ASP A 176 -6.58 15.53 5.65
CA ASP A 176 -7.96 15.16 5.35
C ASP A 176 -8.49 14.10 6.34
N THR A 177 -9.75 13.74 6.17
CA THR A 177 -10.44 12.75 7.02
C THR A 177 -9.75 11.39 6.99
N GLU A 178 -9.15 11.00 5.88
CA GLU A 178 -8.46 9.72 5.74
C GLU A 178 -7.14 9.69 6.53
N LEU A 179 -6.34 10.76 6.42
CA LEU A 179 -5.10 10.91 7.19
C LEU A 179 -5.40 10.97 8.69
N ARG A 180 -6.42 11.74 9.09
CA ARG A 180 -6.88 11.79 10.49
C ARG A 180 -7.28 10.41 11.00
N HIS A 181 -8.06 9.66 10.21
CA HIS A 181 -8.44 8.30 10.58
C HIS A 181 -7.22 7.37 10.75
N GLY A 182 -6.26 7.40 9.83
CA GLY A 182 -5.02 6.64 9.96
C GLY A 182 -4.19 7.06 11.17
N GLY A 183 -4.19 8.36 11.52
CA GLY A 183 -3.58 8.91 12.72
C GLY A 183 -4.20 8.35 14.00
N ASP A 184 -5.53 8.38 14.13
CA ASP A 184 -6.27 7.83 15.28
C ASP A 184 -5.94 6.34 15.50
N LEU A 185 -5.93 5.56 14.42
CA LEU A 185 -5.57 4.13 14.46
C LEU A 185 -4.12 3.91 14.89
N LEU A 186 -3.19 4.73 14.36
CA LEU A 186 -1.78 4.66 14.73
C LEU A 186 -1.56 5.02 16.21
N GLU A 187 -2.23 6.05 16.71
CA GLU A 187 -2.13 6.46 18.10
C GLU A 187 -2.64 5.36 19.04
N LYS A 188 -3.79 4.77 18.71
CA LYS A 188 -4.33 3.60 19.43
C LYS A 188 -3.34 2.44 19.43
N PHE A 189 -2.76 2.12 18.27
CA PHE A 189 -1.76 1.07 18.14
C PHE A 189 -0.52 1.34 18.99
N ILE A 190 0.00 2.58 18.99
CA ILE A 190 1.18 2.94 19.80
C ILE A 190 0.90 2.74 21.29
N ARG A 191 -0.31 3.09 21.77
CA ARG A 191 -0.73 2.85 23.16
C ARG A 191 -0.76 1.36 23.49
N GLU A 192 -1.45 0.56 22.67
CA GLU A 192 -1.53 -0.89 22.85
C GLU A 192 -0.16 -1.56 22.78
N LEU A 193 0.69 -1.12 21.84
CA LEU A 193 2.04 -1.64 21.63
C LEU A 193 2.93 -1.34 22.82
N SER A 194 2.83 -0.13 23.39
CA SER A 194 3.55 0.22 24.61
C SER A 194 3.20 -0.72 25.77
N VAL A 195 1.90 -1.01 25.96
CA VAL A 195 1.46 -1.93 27.02
C VAL A 195 2.00 -3.35 26.77
N ALA A 196 1.79 -3.89 25.58
CA ALA A 196 2.26 -5.23 25.21
C ALA A 196 3.78 -5.36 25.33
N TYR A 197 4.52 -4.34 24.90
CA TYR A 197 5.97 -4.34 24.94
C TYR A 197 6.52 -4.22 26.36
N ASN A 198 5.90 -3.41 27.23
CA ASN A 198 6.27 -3.36 28.64
C ASN A 198 5.97 -4.68 29.37
N THR A 199 4.88 -5.37 29.00
CA THR A 199 4.61 -6.74 29.50
C THR A 199 5.69 -7.72 29.05
N TYR A 200 6.08 -7.67 27.78
CA TYR A 200 7.20 -8.45 27.26
C TYR A 200 8.49 -8.17 28.05
N LEU A 201 8.89 -6.90 28.22
CA LEU A 201 10.11 -6.53 28.95
C LEU A 201 10.09 -6.91 30.43
N ARG A 202 8.91 -6.99 31.05
CA ARG A 202 8.76 -7.46 32.44
C ARG A 202 9.11 -8.94 32.57
N GLY A 203 8.84 -9.72 31.52
CA GLY A 203 8.99 -11.16 31.49
C GLY A 203 8.00 -11.89 32.41
N GLU A 204 7.69 -13.14 32.08
CA GLU A 204 6.88 -14.01 32.91
C GLU A 204 7.78 -14.86 33.81
N ARG A 205 7.51 -14.85 35.12
CA ARG A 205 8.21 -15.71 36.07
C ARG A 205 7.57 -17.08 36.08
N MET A 206 8.28 -18.08 35.56
CA MET A 206 7.81 -19.46 35.51
C MET A 206 8.54 -20.30 36.56
N CYS A 207 7.78 -21.14 37.29
CA CYS A 207 8.38 -22.23 38.05
C CYS A 207 8.80 -23.33 37.06
N PRO A 208 10.01 -23.89 37.19
CA PRO A 208 10.39 -25.07 36.42
C PRO A 208 9.38 -26.20 36.65
N PRO A 209 8.87 -26.88 35.59
CA PRO A 209 7.99 -28.03 35.78
C PRO A 209 8.71 -29.12 36.57
N GLY A 210 8.15 -29.49 37.73
CA GLY A 210 8.65 -30.59 38.57
C GLY A 210 9.46 -30.21 39.82
N HIS A 211 9.60 -28.93 40.18
CA HIS A 211 10.20 -28.56 41.47
C HIS A 211 9.15 -28.63 42.61
N GLU A 212 9.11 -29.76 43.34
CA GLU A 212 8.47 -29.81 44.65
C GLU A 212 9.24 -28.95 45.64
N CYS A 213 8.52 -28.20 46.47
CA CYS A 213 9.10 -27.40 47.55
C CYS A 213 9.91 -28.30 48.53
N CYS A 214 11.23 -28.08 48.64
CA CYS A 214 12.09 -28.77 49.63
C CYS A 214 11.99 -28.15 51.04
N CYS A 215 11.32 -27.00 51.15
CA CYS A 215 11.12 -26.25 52.37
C CYS A 215 10.08 -26.98 53.27
N LYS A 216 10.29 -27.04 54.60
CA LYS A 216 9.29 -27.60 55.54
C LYS A 216 8.51 -26.48 56.24
N PRO A 217 7.16 -26.49 56.22
CA PRO A 217 6.27 -27.46 55.59
C PRO A 217 6.23 -27.35 54.05
N LYS A 218 6.01 -28.48 53.36
CA LYS A 218 5.89 -28.53 51.89
C LYS A 218 4.61 -27.80 51.47
N LEU A 219 4.73 -26.53 51.10
CA LEU A 219 3.62 -25.75 50.56
C LEU A 219 3.47 -25.97 49.05
N PRO A 220 2.26 -25.78 48.47
CA PRO A 220 2.04 -25.82 47.02
C PRO A 220 3.00 -24.89 46.25
N PRO A 221 3.27 -25.17 44.96
CA PRO A 221 4.11 -24.30 44.12
C PRO A 221 3.67 -22.84 44.20
N GLY A 222 4.61 -21.93 44.47
CA GLY A 222 4.35 -20.50 44.63
C GLY A 222 3.93 -20.03 46.02
N GLN A 223 3.70 -20.91 47.00
CA GLN A 223 3.25 -20.54 48.36
C GLN A 223 4.36 -20.54 49.42
N CYS A 224 5.59 -20.98 49.08
CA CYS A 224 6.72 -20.95 50.00
C CYS A 224 7.64 -19.75 49.72
N ASN A 225 7.78 -18.83 50.69
CA ASN A 225 8.61 -17.63 50.56
C ASN A 225 10.10 -17.91 50.29
N VAL A 226 10.64 -19.02 50.82
CA VAL A 226 12.05 -19.40 50.64
C VAL A 226 12.27 -19.95 49.24
N CYS A 227 11.46 -20.93 48.83
CA CYS A 227 11.52 -21.54 47.52
C CYS A 227 11.10 -20.54 46.40
N SER A 228 10.24 -19.55 46.70
CA SER A 228 9.88 -18.41 45.84
C SER A 228 11.01 -17.38 45.64
N SER A 229 12.07 -17.43 46.45
CA SER A 229 13.20 -16.50 46.30
C SER A 229 14.34 -17.08 45.46
N GLN A 230 14.33 -18.39 45.16
CA GLN A 230 15.52 -19.09 44.69
C GLN A 230 15.52 -19.64 43.26
N ASN A 231 14.39 -19.80 42.55
CA ASN A 231 14.42 -20.30 41.17
C ASN A 231 13.17 -19.92 40.35
N PHE A 232 13.15 -18.68 39.85
CA PHE A 232 12.24 -18.31 38.78
C PHE A 232 13.06 -18.03 37.53
N GLU A 233 12.84 -18.83 36.49
CA GLU A 233 13.31 -18.46 35.16
C GLU A 233 12.37 -17.39 34.61
N VAL A 234 12.94 -16.29 34.12
CA VAL A 234 12.17 -15.22 33.48
C VAL A 234 12.09 -15.55 31.99
N VAL A 235 10.89 -15.88 31.53
CA VAL A 235 10.62 -16.19 30.12
C VAL A 235 10.05 -14.95 29.43
N TYR A 236 10.64 -14.56 28.32
CA TYR A 236 10.22 -13.41 27.53
C TYR A 236 9.41 -13.89 26.32
N LYS A 237 8.08 -13.69 26.35
CA LYS A 237 7.18 -14.10 25.27
C LYS A 237 6.87 -12.93 24.33
N TYR A 238 7.39 -12.99 23.11
CA TYR A 238 7.13 -11.96 22.09
C TYR A 238 5.82 -12.19 21.31
N SER A 239 5.06 -13.26 21.62
CA SER A 239 3.84 -13.66 20.90
C SER A 239 2.81 -12.53 20.83
N ASP A 240 2.56 -11.86 21.96
CA ASP A 240 1.48 -10.90 22.07
C ASP A 240 1.81 -9.61 21.30
N VAL A 241 3.08 -9.21 21.33
CA VAL A 241 3.60 -8.11 20.51
C VAL A 241 3.51 -8.47 19.03
N PHE A 242 3.89 -9.69 18.66
CA PHE A 242 3.80 -10.16 17.27
C PHE A 242 2.37 -10.22 16.75
N GLU A 243 1.43 -10.73 17.55
CA GLU A 243 0.01 -10.81 17.20
C GLU A 243 -0.60 -9.41 17.06
N LEU A 244 -0.30 -8.50 17.99
CA LEU A 244 -0.74 -7.11 17.93
C LEU A 244 -0.25 -6.41 16.65
N VAL A 245 1.04 -6.54 16.34
CA VAL A 245 1.63 -5.98 15.11
C VAL A 245 0.99 -6.60 13.88
N THR A 246 0.82 -7.92 13.84
CA THR A 246 0.24 -8.62 12.69
C THR A 246 -1.21 -8.18 12.45
N ARG A 247 -2.01 -8.07 13.50
CA ARG A 247 -3.39 -7.56 13.44
C ARG A 247 -3.43 -6.14 12.90
N PHE A 248 -2.57 -5.26 13.41
CA PHE A 248 -2.52 -3.86 12.96
C PHE A 248 -2.09 -3.74 11.49
N LEU A 249 -1.08 -4.50 11.08
CA LEU A 249 -0.62 -4.51 9.69
C LEU A 249 -1.72 -5.05 8.76
N ASN A 250 -2.46 -6.09 9.15
CA ASN A 250 -3.57 -6.62 8.35
C ASN A 250 -4.76 -5.65 8.31
N GLN A 251 -5.02 -4.92 9.39
CA GLN A 251 -6.03 -3.85 9.37
C GLN A 251 -5.66 -2.78 8.35
N ALA A 252 -4.39 -2.35 8.29
CA ALA A 252 -3.95 -1.35 7.32
C ALA A 252 -4.21 -1.74 5.85
N GLU A 253 -4.29 -3.03 5.51
CA GLU A 253 -4.64 -3.48 4.15
C GLU A 253 -6.12 -3.25 3.79
N GLN A 254 -6.97 -3.00 4.78
CA GLN A 254 -8.42 -2.78 4.63
C GLN A 254 -8.78 -1.29 4.65
N GLU A 255 -7.84 -0.42 5.04
CA GLU A 255 -8.05 1.02 5.15
C GLU A 255 -7.81 1.75 3.81
N SER A 256 -8.18 3.03 3.75
CA SER A 256 -7.86 3.86 2.59
C SER A 256 -6.33 3.98 2.38
N PRO A 257 -5.84 4.21 1.16
CA PRO A 257 -4.41 4.30 0.89
C PRO A 257 -3.67 5.33 1.76
N LYS A 258 -4.28 6.48 2.05
CA LYS A 258 -3.68 7.51 2.91
C LYS A 258 -3.60 7.06 4.36
N ALA A 259 -4.70 6.51 4.88
CA ALA A 259 -4.74 5.96 6.24
C ALA A 259 -3.73 4.82 6.42
N ALA A 260 -3.72 3.87 5.48
CA ALA A 260 -2.80 2.73 5.47
C ALA A 260 -1.34 3.17 5.42
N ALA A 261 -0.99 4.22 4.65
CA ALA A 261 0.37 4.76 4.60
C ALA A 261 0.84 5.28 5.96
N VAL A 262 0.01 6.11 6.61
CA VAL A 262 0.29 6.64 7.95
C VAL A 262 0.49 5.49 8.94
N MET A 263 -0.42 4.51 8.94
CA MET A 263 -0.35 3.34 9.81
C MET A 263 0.96 2.55 9.60
N LEU A 264 1.28 2.19 8.35
CA LEU A 264 2.45 1.39 8.00
C LEU A 264 3.76 2.13 8.32
N LEU A 265 3.87 3.41 7.96
CA LEU A 265 5.05 4.23 8.24
C LEU A 265 5.24 4.43 9.75
N GLY A 266 4.15 4.72 10.48
CA GLY A 266 4.17 4.82 11.93
C GLY A 266 4.62 3.50 12.58
N ALA A 267 4.09 2.36 12.12
CA ALA A 267 4.54 1.04 12.57
C ALA A 267 6.02 0.78 12.23
N ALA A 268 6.50 1.18 11.05
CA ALA A 268 7.92 1.06 10.70
C ALA A 268 8.79 1.82 11.71
N LYS A 269 8.40 3.04 12.10
CA LYS A 269 9.13 3.84 13.10
C LYS A 269 9.14 3.16 14.47
N GLN A 270 8.03 2.57 14.90
CA GLN A 270 7.96 1.87 16.19
C GLN A 270 8.74 0.54 16.20
N LEU A 271 8.80 -0.16 15.07
CA LEU A 271 9.35 -1.52 14.98
C LEU A 271 10.80 -1.57 14.48
N ALA A 272 11.32 -0.50 13.90
CA ALA A 272 12.64 -0.43 13.28
C ALA A 272 13.79 -0.93 14.18
N LEU A 273 13.69 -0.77 15.49
CA LEU A 273 14.72 -1.21 16.45
C LEU A 273 14.58 -2.67 16.89
N HIS A 274 13.45 -3.32 16.61
CA HIS A 274 13.10 -4.65 17.12
C HIS A 274 13.01 -5.70 16.04
N LYS A 275 12.66 -5.32 14.80
CA LYS A 275 12.43 -6.25 13.71
C LYS A 275 12.72 -5.63 12.36
N ASP A 276 13.11 -6.47 11.41
CA ASP A 276 13.29 -6.11 10.01
C ASP A 276 11.98 -5.51 9.42
N PRO A 277 12.02 -4.29 8.82
CA PRO A 277 10.87 -3.66 8.18
C PRO A 277 10.51 -4.23 6.78
N ALA A 278 11.07 -5.37 6.35
CA ALA A 278 10.85 -5.97 5.02
C ALA A 278 9.37 -6.09 4.59
N LEU A 279 8.48 -6.55 5.49
CA LEU A 279 7.06 -6.68 5.19
C LEU A 279 6.40 -5.32 4.97
N ILE A 280 6.71 -4.36 5.84
CA ILE A 280 6.15 -3.00 5.80
C ILE A 280 6.62 -2.27 4.55
N THR A 281 7.92 -2.37 4.23
CA THR A 281 8.51 -1.78 3.02
C THR A 281 7.92 -2.37 1.75
N THR A 282 7.70 -3.68 1.70
CA THR A 282 7.02 -4.33 0.57
C THR A 282 5.60 -3.78 0.34
N ARG A 283 4.81 -3.63 1.42
CA ARG A 283 3.45 -3.10 1.35
C ARG A 283 3.44 -1.63 0.92
N LEU A 284 4.29 -0.80 1.52
CA LEU A 284 4.45 0.61 1.16
C LEU A 284 4.89 0.77 -0.30
N GLN A 285 5.90 0.03 -0.76
CA GLN A 285 6.36 0.03 -2.16
C GLN A 285 5.22 -0.27 -3.15
N ARG A 286 4.42 -1.29 -2.88
CA ARG A 286 3.27 -1.64 -3.74
C ARG A 286 2.25 -0.51 -3.75
N MET A 287 1.87 0.00 -2.58
CA MET A 287 0.88 1.05 -2.45
C MET A 287 1.29 2.36 -3.14
N LEU A 288 2.55 2.76 -3.02
CA LEU A 288 3.11 3.93 -3.72
C LEU A 288 3.04 3.83 -5.26
N VAL A 289 2.92 2.60 -5.81
CA VAL A 289 2.75 2.36 -7.25
C VAL A 289 1.27 2.28 -7.62
N LEU A 290 0.50 1.51 -6.84
CA LEU A 290 -0.90 1.16 -7.12
C LEU A 290 -1.83 2.34 -6.90
N CYS A 291 -1.61 3.11 -5.84
CA CYS A 291 -2.46 4.24 -5.45
C CYS A 291 -1.93 5.56 -6.04
N ASP A 292 -2.82 6.53 -6.19
CA ASP A 292 -2.49 7.86 -6.70
C ASP A 292 -2.41 8.84 -5.52
N PHE A 293 -1.19 9.09 -5.02
CA PHE A 293 -0.93 10.05 -3.96
C PHE A 293 -0.63 11.44 -4.52
N PRO A 294 -1.08 12.52 -3.86
CA PRO A 294 -0.56 13.86 -4.12
C PRO A 294 0.96 13.88 -3.98
N LYS A 295 1.65 14.57 -4.90
CA LYS A 295 3.13 14.59 -4.95
C LYS A 295 3.76 15.02 -3.63
N ILE A 296 3.21 16.04 -2.98
CA ILE A 296 3.69 16.54 -1.69
C ILE A 296 3.60 15.46 -0.62
N LEU A 297 2.47 14.76 -0.54
CA LEU A 297 2.26 13.68 0.42
C LEU A 297 3.21 12.50 0.16
N TYR A 298 3.42 12.15 -1.11
CA TYR A 298 4.38 11.12 -1.52
C TYR A 298 5.80 11.46 -1.04
N GLU A 299 6.25 12.70 -1.27
CA GLU A 299 7.59 13.16 -0.88
C GLU A 299 7.76 13.12 0.64
N LYS A 300 6.78 13.65 1.40
CA LYS A 300 6.79 13.61 2.88
C LYS A 300 6.81 12.19 3.45
N PHE A 301 6.11 11.24 2.83
CA PHE A 301 6.16 9.82 3.24
C PHE A 301 7.52 9.17 3.01
N VAL A 302 8.17 9.46 1.88
CA VAL A 302 9.52 8.96 1.59
C VAL A 302 10.54 9.58 2.54
N GLU A 303 10.48 10.90 2.75
CA GLU A 303 11.35 11.63 3.68
C GLU A 303 11.18 11.14 5.12
N PHE A 304 9.95 10.95 5.58
CA PHE A 304 9.67 10.40 6.90
C PHE A 304 10.33 9.03 7.06
N PHE A 305 10.17 8.13 6.09
CA PHE A 305 10.78 6.80 6.19
C PHE A 305 12.31 6.85 6.22
N GLN A 306 12.92 7.72 5.42
CA GLN A 306 14.37 7.94 5.41
C GLN A 306 14.89 8.53 6.73
N SER A 307 14.05 9.27 7.45
CA SER A 307 14.38 9.83 8.77
C SER A 307 14.37 8.79 9.90
N ILE A 308 13.79 7.60 9.68
CA ILE A 308 13.73 6.54 10.68
C ILE A 308 15.15 6.04 10.98
N SER A 309 15.53 6.07 12.26
CA SER A 309 16.81 5.51 12.71
C SER A 309 16.77 3.98 12.62
N LEU A 310 17.44 3.44 11.60
CA LEU A 310 17.52 2.00 11.35
C LEU A 310 18.80 1.43 11.97
N PRO A 311 18.76 0.23 12.58
CA PRO A 311 19.96 -0.52 12.94
C PRO A 311 20.83 -0.83 11.72
N CYS A 312 22.12 -1.08 11.92
CA CYS A 312 23.06 -1.33 10.81
C CYS A 312 22.66 -2.50 9.89
N HIS A 313 22.06 -3.55 10.44
CA HIS A 313 21.56 -4.70 9.68
C HIS A 313 20.32 -4.38 8.83
N CYS A 314 19.64 -3.26 9.10
CA CYS A 314 18.48 -2.77 8.36
C CYS A 314 18.82 -1.62 7.38
N TYR A 315 20.08 -1.20 7.25
CA TYR A 315 20.43 -0.08 6.36
C TYR A 315 20.12 -0.32 4.88
N ALA A 316 20.00 -1.59 4.45
CA ALA A 316 19.53 -1.93 3.11
C ALA A 316 18.13 -1.36 2.80
N PHE A 317 17.31 -1.10 3.82
CA PHE A 317 15.96 -0.58 3.66
C PHE A 317 15.88 0.94 3.56
N SER A 318 16.94 1.68 3.92
CA SER A 318 16.95 3.16 3.94
C SER A 318 16.36 3.80 2.66
N ASN A 319 16.67 3.21 1.50
CA ASN A 319 16.22 3.69 0.19
C ASN A 319 15.12 2.82 -0.43
N SER A 320 14.48 1.94 0.36
CA SER A 320 13.47 1.01 -0.14
C SER A 320 12.23 1.72 -0.69
N LEU A 321 11.89 2.90 -0.17
CA LEU A 321 10.77 3.70 -0.68
C LEU A 321 11.14 4.68 -1.80
N ASN A 322 12.37 4.63 -2.32
CA ASN A 322 12.79 5.42 -3.49
C ASN A 322 12.22 4.82 -4.78
N VAL A 323 10.90 4.63 -4.81
CA VAL A 323 10.14 4.16 -5.96
C VAL A 323 10.11 5.29 -6.99
N LEU A 324 10.26 4.94 -8.26
CA LEU A 324 10.15 5.95 -9.31
C LEU A 324 8.68 6.36 -9.48
N PRO A 325 8.32 7.65 -9.51
CA PRO A 325 6.95 8.02 -9.82
C PRO A 325 6.61 7.71 -11.28
N TRP A 326 5.32 7.61 -11.61
CA TRP A 326 4.85 7.23 -12.96
C TRP A 326 5.26 8.21 -14.07
N ASP A 327 5.48 9.48 -13.72
CA ASP A 327 5.93 10.56 -14.60
C ASP A 327 7.46 10.62 -14.75
N HIS A 328 8.21 9.81 -13.99
CA HIS A 328 9.66 9.82 -14.02
C HIS A 328 10.20 9.51 -15.42
N THR A 329 11.13 10.36 -15.90
CA THR A 329 11.63 10.33 -17.29
C THR A 329 12.23 8.98 -17.71
N SER A 330 12.92 8.26 -16.81
CA SER A 330 13.47 6.94 -17.14
C SER A 330 12.37 5.92 -17.44
N LEU A 331 11.31 5.91 -16.64
CA LEU A 331 10.18 5.01 -16.78
C LEU A 331 9.31 5.40 -17.98
N THR A 332 8.94 6.67 -18.10
CA THR A 332 8.05 7.14 -19.19
C THR A 332 8.64 6.87 -20.57
N THR A 333 9.96 7.04 -20.75
CA THR A 333 10.59 6.72 -22.05
C THR A 333 10.61 5.23 -22.37
N VAL A 334 10.70 4.35 -21.37
CA VAL A 334 10.53 2.90 -21.55
C VAL A 334 9.09 2.58 -21.93
N LEU A 335 8.11 3.09 -21.19
CA LEU A 335 6.69 2.84 -21.44
C LEU A 335 6.25 3.36 -22.82
N LYS A 336 6.76 4.52 -23.27
CA LYS A 336 6.54 5.09 -24.61
C LYS A 336 7.29 4.34 -25.73
N GLY A 337 8.22 3.44 -25.39
CA GLY A 337 9.02 2.68 -26.36
C GLY A 337 10.21 3.45 -26.95
N GLN A 338 10.53 4.63 -26.42
CA GLN A 338 11.70 5.43 -26.83
C GLN A 338 13.00 4.85 -26.26
N ASN A 339 12.91 4.16 -25.12
CA ASN A 339 14.03 3.44 -24.52
C ASN A 339 13.71 1.95 -24.36
N ILE A 340 14.10 1.15 -25.35
CA ILE A 340 13.81 -0.30 -25.35
C ILE A 340 14.71 -1.12 -24.43
N THR A 341 15.87 -0.58 -24.02
CA THR A 341 16.85 -1.30 -23.19
C THR A 341 16.76 -0.94 -21.70
N GLY A 342 16.02 0.13 -21.37
CA GLY A 342 16.03 0.74 -20.04
C GLY A 342 17.35 1.39 -19.66
N GLN A 343 18.31 1.49 -20.59
CA GLN A 343 19.63 2.04 -20.32
C GLN A 343 19.65 3.54 -20.62
N ARG A 344 20.30 4.33 -19.77
CA ARG A 344 20.60 5.76 -19.99
C ARG A 344 22.06 6.05 -19.70
N ARG A 345 22.58 7.14 -20.30
CA ARG A 345 23.87 7.72 -19.90
C ARG A 345 23.59 8.93 -19.04
N GLN A 346 24.07 8.91 -17.80
CA GLN A 346 23.97 10.04 -16.87
C GLN A 346 25.40 10.40 -16.44
N LYS A 347 25.84 11.63 -16.73
CA LYS A 347 27.19 12.12 -16.44
C LYS A 347 28.30 11.13 -16.89
N GLY A 348 28.17 10.58 -18.10
CA GLY A 348 29.11 9.61 -18.68
C GLY A 348 28.95 8.16 -18.19
N ARG A 349 28.22 7.89 -17.09
CA ARG A 349 27.98 6.54 -16.55
C ARG A 349 26.71 5.91 -17.12
N LYS A 350 26.74 4.61 -17.37
CA LYS A 350 25.57 3.84 -17.80
C LYS A 350 24.70 3.52 -16.59
N THR A 351 23.46 3.99 -16.59
CA THR A 351 22.43 3.67 -15.60
C THR A 351 21.34 2.82 -16.26
N TYR A 352 20.67 1.97 -15.49
CA TYR A 352 19.58 1.11 -15.96
C TYR A 352 18.32 1.41 -15.15
N LEU A 353 17.15 1.21 -15.76
CA LEU A 353 15.88 1.15 -15.04
C LEU A 353 15.92 -0.05 -14.10
N TRP A 354 16.12 0.23 -12.82
CA TRP A 354 16.21 -0.76 -11.76
C TRP A 354 15.11 -0.50 -10.75
N GLU A 355 14.33 -1.53 -10.42
CA GLU A 355 13.26 -1.45 -9.42
C GLU A 355 13.22 -2.72 -8.58
N ALA A 356 12.76 -2.59 -7.33
CA ALA A 356 12.57 -3.72 -6.42
C ALA A 356 11.41 -4.60 -6.92
N LEU A 357 11.45 -5.91 -6.66
CA LEU A 357 10.44 -6.82 -7.17
C LEU A 357 8.99 -6.44 -6.83
N PRO A 358 8.64 -6.03 -5.59
CA PRO A 358 7.27 -5.62 -5.28
C PRO A 358 6.78 -4.45 -6.12
N VAL A 359 7.67 -3.53 -6.48
CA VAL A 359 7.40 -2.41 -7.41
C VAL A 359 7.17 -2.94 -8.82
N VAL A 360 8.00 -3.88 -9.29
CA VAL A 360 7.81 -4.52 -10.61
C VAL A 360 6.45 -5.18 -10.72
N GLU A 361 6.06 -5.96 -9.71
CA GLU A 361 4.78 -6.66 -9.66
C GLU A 361 3.61 -5.67 -9.66
N ALA A 362 3.66 -4.66 -8.79
CA ALA A 362 2.64 -3.60 -8.73
C ALA A 362 2.51 -2.81 -10.05
N ARG A 363 3.62 -2.54 -10.75
CA ARG A 363 3.56 -1.88 -12.06
C ARG A 363 2.90 -2.73 -13.11
N VAL A 364 3.23 -4.03 -13.15
CA VAL A 364 2.62 -4.98 -14.09
C VAL A 364 1.12 -5.06 -13.80
N GLU A 365 0.73 -5.22 -12.55
CA GLU A 365 -0.66 -5.24 -12.08
C GLU A 365 -1.46 -4.01 -12.55
N LYS A 366 -1.01 -2.80 -12.21
CA LYS A 366 -1.68 -1.54 -12.60
C LYS A 366 -1.77 -1.35 -14.13
N LEU A 367 -0.75 -1.80 -14.88
CA LEU A 367 -0.79 -1.74 -16.35
C LEU A 367 -1.76 -2.77 -16.95
N LEU A 368 -1.88 -3.96 -16.34
CA LEU A 368 -2.81 -4.99 -16.76
C LEU A 368 -4.27 -4.61 -16.49
N GLU A 369 -4.55 -4.01 -15.33
CA GLU A 369 -5.87 -3.43 -15.01
C GLU A 369 -6.30 -2.40 -16.06
N LYS A 370 -5.36 -1.55 -16.47
CA LYS A 370 -5.57 -0.54 -17.53
C LYS A 370 -5.51 -1.13 -18.95
N LYS A 371 -5.38 -2.46 -19.11
CA LYS A 371 -5.25 -3.17 -20.40
C LYS A 371 -4.11 -2.64 -21.30
N LYS A 372 -3.06 -2.07 -20.70
CA LYS A 372 -1.89 -1.49 -21.38
C LYS A 372 -0.81 -2.55 -21.64
N TYR A 373 -1.17 -3.58 -22.40
CA TYR A 373 -0.31 -4.75 -22.63
C TYR A 373 1.01 -4.43 -23.36
N LYS A 374 1.01 -3.43 -24.26
CA LYS A 374 2.24 -3.00 -24.98
C LYS A 374 3.26 -2.42 -24.01
N GLU A 375 2.79 -1.61 -23.06
CA GLU A 375 3.57 -0.98 -22.01
C GLU A 375 4.14 -2.03 -21.05
N VAL A 376 3.35 -3.04 -20.66
CA VAL A 376 3.83 -4.18 -19.84
C VAL A 376 5.01 -4.86 -20.54
N VAL A 377 4.88 -5.18 -21.83
CA VAL A 377 5.96 -5.83 -22.60
C VAL A 377 7.21 -4.95 -22.65
N ARG A 378 7.07 -3.65 -22.93
CA ARG A 378 8.20 -2.71 -22.98
C ARG A 378 8.90 -2.63 -21.62
N TYR A 379 8.12 -2.52 -20.55
CA TYR A 379 8.62 -2.43 -19.19
C TYR A 379 9.38 -3.70 -18.78
N LEU A 380 8.78 -4.89 -18.92
CA LEU A 380 9.41 -6.16 -18.54
C LEU A 380 10.69 -6.47 -19.33
N ARG A 381 10.77 -6.02 -20.60
CA ARG A 381 11.99 -6.12 -21.42
C ARG A 381 13.12 -5.20 -20.94
N ALA A 382 12.80 -4.08 -20.32
CA ALA A 382 13.78 -3.05 -19.96
C ALA A 382 14.20 -3.08 -18.47
N VAL A 383 13.28 -3.40 -17.56
CA VAL A 383 13.52 -3.32 -16.11
C VAL A 383 14.50 -4.37 -15.62
N LYS A 384 15.33 -3.99 -14.64
CA LYS A 384 16.21 -4.87 -13.87
C LYS A 384 15.75 -4.93 -12.41
N CYS A 385 15.99 -6.06 -11.77
CA CYS A 385 15.59 -6.36 -10.40
C CYS A 385 16.67 -7.26 -9.77
N ASN A 386 16.79 -7.28 -8.44
CA ASN A 386 17.64 -8.21 -7.68
C ASN A 386 17.16 -9.66 -7.82
N GLU A 387 15.84 -9.89 -7.79
CA GLU A 387 15.23 -11.23 -7.84
C GLU A 387 15.07 -11.77 -9.27
N ASN A 388 16.16 -12.25 -9.85
CA ASN A 388 16.22 -12.71 -11.24
C ASN A 388 15.24 -13.83 -11.59
N GLN A 389 14.91 -14.71 -10.64
CA GLN A 389 14.01 -15.84 -10.89
C GLN A 389 12.55 -15.35 -11.02
N ARG A 390 12.05 -14.58 -10.06
CA ARG A 390 10.67 -14.05 -10.12
C ARG A 390 10.49 -13.06 -11.29
N LEU A 391 11.51 -12.26 -11.60
CA LEU A 391 11.50 -11.43 -12.81
C LEU A 391 11.44 -12.27 -14.09
N ARG A 392 12.08 -13.45 -14.12
CA ARG A 392 12.00 -14.37 -15.26
C ARG A 392 10.58 -14.92 -15.42
N ASP A 393 9.92 -15.27 -14.32
CA ASP A 393 8.54 -15.77 -14.34
C ASP A 393 7.59 -14.72 -14.93
N LEU A 394 7.75 -13.44 -14.55
CA LEU A 394 7.01 -12.33 -15.18
C LEU A 394 7.35 -12.17 -16.67
N ARG A 395 8.62 -12.31 -17.06
CA ARG A 395 9.05 -12.20 -18.46
C ARG A 395 8.55 -13.36 -19.32
N ASP A 396 8.31 -14.53 -18.75
CA ASP A 396 7.74 -15.67 -19.47
C ASP A 396 6.27 -15.44 -19.88
N LEU A 397 5.62 -14.40 -19.33
CA LEU A 397 4.30 -13.92 -19.75
C LEU A 397 4.36 -12.89 -20.91
N ILE A 398 5.53 -12.39 -21.29
CA ILE A 398 5.68 -11.45 -22.42
C ILE A 398 5.02 -11.97 -23.72
N PRO A 399 5.21 -13.25 -24.13
CA PRO A 399 4.55 -13.76 -25.32
C PRO A 399 3.03 -13.72 -25.22
N PHE A 400 2.46 -13.99 -24.04
CA PHE A 400 1.02 -13.90 -23.82
C PHE A 400 0.51 -12.47 -23.95
N TYR A 401 1.21 -11.48 -23.38
CA TYR A 401 0.84 -10.08 -23.54
C TYR A 401 1.00 -9.58 -24.98
N LEU A 402 1.97 -10.10 -25.74
CA LEU A 402 2.06 -9.84 -27.18
C LEU A 402 0.85 -10.40 -27.94
N CYS A 403 0.43 -11.62 -27.61
CA CYS A 403 -0.81 -12.19 -28.16
C CYS A 403 -2.03 -11.31 -27.86
N LYS A 404 -2.17 -10.78 -26.63
CA LYS A 404 -3.26 -9.86 -26.25
C LYS A 404 -3.30 -8.59 -27.10
N THR A 405 -2.16 -8.15 -27.62
CA THR A 405 -2.07 -6.98 -28.52
C THR A 405 -2.33 -7.32 -30.00
N GLY A 406 -2.53 -8.60 -30.34
CA GLY A 406 -2.65 -9.09 -31.71
C GLY A 406 -1.33 -9.26 -32.45
N ASN A 407 -0.18 -9.19 -31.75
CA ASN A 407 1.14 -9.36 -32.35
C ASN A 407 1.66 -10.80 -32.22
N PHE A 408 1.01 -11.72 -32.95
CA PHE A 408 1.26 -13.16 -32.83
C PHE A 408 2.65 -13.60 -33.31
N LEU A 409 3.20 -12.91 -34.32
CA LEU A 409 4.53 -13.25 -34.85
C LEU A 409 5.62 -12.93 -33.83
N ASP A 410 5.59 -11.74 -33.24
CA ASP A 410 6.53 -11.36 -32.19
C ASP A 410 6.34 -12.20 -30.93
N ALA A 411 5.10 -12.61 -30.61
CA ALA A 411 4.83 -13.54 -29.51
C ALA A 411 5.51 -14.90 -29.74
N ALA A 412 5.32 -15.51 -30.92
CA ALA A 412 5.95 -16.78 -31.27
C ALA A 412 7.49 -16.67 -31.28
N HIS A 413 8.03 -15.55 -31.77
CA HIS A 413 9.46 -15.27 -31.68
C HIS A 413 9.92 -15.14 -30.22
N SER A 414 9.19 -14.38 -29.39
CA SER A 414 9.54 -14.15 -27.98
C SER A 414 9.50 -15.42 -27.13
N LEU A 415 8.75 -16.45 -27.52
CA LEU A 415 8.80 -17.77 -26.87
C LEU A 415 10.16 -18.44 -27.07
N LEU A 416 10.72 -18.34 -28.28
CA LEU A 416 11.91 -19.09 -28.70
C LEU A 416 13.22 -18.35 -28.41
N PHE A 417 13.18 -17.04 -28.25
CA PHE A 417 14.36 -16.21 -28.02
C PHE A 417 14.35 -15.59 -26.62
N PRO A 418 15.40 -15.78 -25.80
CA PRO A 418 15.45 -15.25 -24.45
C PRO A 418 15.52 -13.71 -24.45
N VAL A 419 14.85 -13.10 -23.47
CA VAL A 419 14.97 -11.67 -23.17
C VAL A 419 16.21 -11.43 -22.29
N ASN A 420 17.14 -10.57 -22.71
CA ASN A 420 18.29 -10.08 -21.92
C ASN A 420 19.17 -11.15 -21.25
N SER A 421 20.00 -11.85 -22.03
CA SER A 421 21.06 -12.76 -21.54
C SER A 421 20.60 -13.87 -20.58
N LEU A 422 19.29 -14.18 -20.55
CA LEU A 422 18.78 -15.35 -19.83
C LEU A 422 19.33 -16.64 -20.46
N ALA A 423 19.64 -17.62 -19.63
CA ALA A 423 20.27 -18.87 -20.05
C ALA A 423 19.38 -19.77 -20.96
N CYS A 424 18.04 -19.62 -20.94
CA CYS A 424 17.11 -20.39 -21.78
C CYS A 424 15.87 -19.57 -22.15
N CYS A 425 15.31 -19.80 -23.33
CA CYS A 425 14.08 -19.17 -23.81
C CYS A 425 12.84 -19.59 -22.99
N SER A 426 11.73 -18.84 -23.12
CA SER A 426 10.47 -19.14 -22.41
C SER A 426 9.87 -20.48 -22.83
N ALA A 427 10.09 -20.89 -24.09
CA ALA A 427 9.63 -22.17 -24.62
C ALA A 427 10.25 -23.39 -23.91
N CYS A 428 11.39 -23.24 -23.22
CA CYS A 428 11.95 -24.31 -22.37
C CYS A 428 11.04 -24.63 -21.18
N ARG A 429 10.20 -23.67 -20.74
CA ARG A 429 9.45 -23.70 -19.47
C ARG A 429 7.93 -23.79 -19.65
N ILE A 430 7.42 -23.78 -20.89
CA ILE A 430 5.99 -23.92 -21.12
C ILE A 430 5.51 -25.34 -20.80
N THR A 431 4.34 -25.45 -20.19
CA THR A 431 3.69 -26.74 -19.92
C THR A 431 2.97 -27.28 -21.16
N PRO A 432 2.67 -28.59 -21.23
CA PRO A 432 1.81 -29.16 -22.28
C PRO A 432 0.47 -28.43 -22.46
N CYS A 433 -0.14 -27.99 -21.35
CA CYS A 433 -1.39 -27.22 -21.37
C CYS A 433 -1.19 -25.84 -21.99
N GLN A 434 -0.15 -25.11 -21.57
CA GLN A 434 0.19 -23.81 -22.15
C GLN A 434 0.54 -23.91 -23.64
N PHE A 435 1.26 -24.96 -24.05
CA PHE A 435 1.56 -25.22 -25.46
C PHE A 435 0.28 -25.33 -26.30
N LYS A 436 -0.70 -26.12 -25.84
CA LYS A 436 -2.01 -26.23 -26.50
C LYS A 436 -2.72 -24.88 -26.61
N VAL A 437 -2.70 -24.07 -25.54
CA VAL A 437 -3.29 -22.72 -25.52
C VAL A 437 -2.62 -21.81 -26.54
N TYR A 438 -1.28 -21.75 -26.57
CA TYR A 438 -0.54 -20.94 -27.55
C TYR A 438 -0.83 -21.35 -29.00
N LEU A 439 -0.88 -22.64 -29.30
CA LEU A 439 -1.25 -23.11 -30.64
C LEU A 439 -2.64 -22.66 -31.04
N ARG A 440 -3.61 -22.75 -30.12
CA ARG A 440 -4.98 -22.28 -30.37
C ARG A 440 -5.01 -20.77 -30.61
N ILE A 441 -4.28 -20.00 -29.82
CA ILE A 441 -4.15 -18.55 -30.01
C ILE A 441 -3.58 -18.24 -31.40
N PHE A 442 -2.47 -18.86 -31.77
CA PHE A 442 -1.81 -18.59 -33.05
C PHE A 442 -2.63 -19.04 -34.27
N ARG A 443 -3.43 -20.09 -34.13
CA ARG A 443 -4.32 -20.60 -35.19
C ARG A 443 -5.55 -19.72 -35.40
N THR A 444 -6.14 -19.21 -34.32
CA THR A 444 -7.46 -18.54 -34.36
C THR A 444 -7.39 -17.03 -34.22
N GLY A 445 -6.28 -16.48 -33.72
CA GLY A 445 -6.17 -15.07 -33.35
C GLY A 445 -7.00 -14.69 -32.12
N CYS A 446 -7.62 -15.67 -31.44
CA CYS A 446 -8.38 -15.46 -30.23
C CYS A 446 -7.51 -15.72 -28.99
N VAL A 447 -7.71 -14.94 -27.93
CA VAL A 447 -7.01 -15.07 -26.64
C VAL A 447 -8.03 -15.20 -25.51
N PRO A 448 -7.70 -15.88 -24.39
CA PRO A 448 -8.51 -15.82 -23.18
C PRO A 448 -8.76 -14.37 -22.76
N SER A 449 -9.91 -14.02 -22.19
CA SER A 449 -10.19 -12.66 -21.71
C SER A 449 -9.38 -12.28 -20.47
N GLY A 450 -9.13 -13.24 -19.58
CA GLY A 450 -8.38 -13.08 -18.34
C GLY A 450 -6.88 -12.84 -18.53
N ASN A 451 -6.19 -12.46 -17.45
CA ASN A 451 -4.74 -12.18 -17.50
C ASN A 451 -3.87 -13.42 -17.23
N ASP A 452 -4.49 -14.57 -16.96
CA ASP A 452 -3.83 -15.87 -16.89
C ASP A 452 -4.14 -16.71 -18.15
N LEU A 453 -3.10 -17.39 -18.65
CA LEU A 453 -3.14 -18.33 -19.77
C LEU A 453 -4.07 -19.53 -19.49
N GLN A 454 -4.22 -19.91 -18.23
CA GLN A 454 -4.98 -21.10 -17.82
C GLN A 454 -6.37 -20.78 -17.28
N GLU A 455 -6.73 -19.50 -17.17
CA GLU A 455 -8.03 -19.08 -16.67
C GLU A 455 -9.16 -19.58 -17.59
N ALA A 456 -10.15 -20.24 -17.00
CA ALA A 456 -11.33 -20.72 -17.71
C ALA A 456 -12.29 -19.56 -18.00
N GLY A 457 -11.89 -18.66 -18.90
CA GLY A 457 -12.64 -17.48 -19.31
C GLY A 457 -13.11 -17.54 -20.78
N PRO A 458 -14.00 -16.62 -21.18
CA PRO A 458 -14.39 -16.47 -22.58
C PRO A 458 -13.19 -16.09 -23.45
N TRP A 459 -13.18 -16.58 -24.68
CA TRP A 459 -12.16 -16.23 -25.66
C TRP A 459 -12.62 -15.02 -26.48
N VAL A 460 -11.69 -14.09 -26.70
CA VAL A 460 -11.92 -12.83 -27.43
C VAL A 460 -10.91 -12.68 -28.56
N THR A 461 -11.33 -12.09 -29.68
CA THR A 461 -10.41 -11.80 -30.79
C THR A 461 -9.41 -10.72 -30.37
N ALA A 462 -8.11 -11.01 -30.50
CA ALA A 462 -7.06 -10.10 -30.09
C ALA A 462 -6.76 -9.05 -31.17
N GLY A 463 -7.41 -7.89 -31.05
CA GLY A 463 -7.25 -6.79 -31.99
C GLY A 463 -7.82 -7.08 -33.39
N LYS A 464 -7.38 -6.32 -34.40
CA LYS A 464 -7.79 -6.48 -35.81
C LYS A 464 -6.82 -7.33 -36.64
N CYS A 465 -5.86 -8.00 -36.00
CA CYS A 465 -4.78 -8.71 -36.69
C CYS A 465 -5.20 -10.13 -37.09
N SER A 466 -4.74 -10.57 -38.27
CA SER A 466 -4.96 -11.93 -38.75
C SER A 466 -4.14 -12.95 -37.94
N PRO A 467 -4.64 -14.19 -37.76
CA PRO A 467 -3.87 -15.30 -37.19
C PRO A 467 -2.57 -15.60 -37.96
N LEU A 468 -1.70 -16.45 -37.40
CA LEU A 468 -0.49 -16.87 -38.10
C LEU A 468 -0.84 -17.74 -39.32
N ARG A 469 -0.17 -17.51 -40.44
CA ARG A 469 -0.24 -18.40 -41.62
C ARG A 469 0.18 -19.81 -41.23
N ASN A 470 -0.49 -20.83 -41.78
CA ASN A 470 -0.24 -22.24 -41.46
C ASN A 470 1.23 -22.65 -41.57
N THR A 471 1.92 -22.21 -42.63
CA THR A 471 3.35 -22.49 -42.82
C THR A 471 4.21 -21.95 -41.68
N VAL A 472 3.90 -20.75 -41.19
CA VAL A 472 4.58 -20.15 -40.05
C VAL A 472 4.20 -20.86 -38.76
N LEU A 473 2.91 -21.12 -38.54
CA LEU A 473 2.42 -21.83 -37.35
C LEU A 473 3.06 -23.22 -37.21
N ILE A 474 3.09 -24.02 -38.28
CA ILE A 474 3.74 -25.34 -38.30
C ILE A 474 5.21 -25.22 -37.91
N LYS A 475 5.94 -24.29 -38.54
CA LYS A 475 7.36 -24.07 -38.27
C LYS A 475 7.60 -23.69 -36.81
N GLN A 476 6.81 -22.78 -36.24
CA GLN A 476 6.98 -22.35 -34.85
C GLN A 476 6.54 -23.44 -33.86
N ALA A 477 5.45 -24.14 -34.13
CA ALA A 477 4.96 -25.25 -33.30
C ALA A 477 5.99 -26.37 -33.18
N LEU A 478 6.62 -26.77 -34.30
CA LEU A 478 7.71 -27.75 -34.28
C LEU A 478 8.87 -27.24 -33.43
N LYS A 479 9.34 -26.00 -33.64
CA LYS A 479 10.41 -25.43 -32.81
C LYS A 479 10.08 -25.43 -31.31
N LEU A 480 8.83 -25.13 -30.94
CA LEU A 480 8.36 -25.19 -29.56
C LEU A 480 8.33 -26.63 -29.02
N LEU A 481 7.89 -27.62 -29.80
CA LEU A 481 7.94 -29.02 -29.38
C LEU A 481 9.38 -29.46 -29.07
N TYR A 482 10.33 -29.08 -29.93
CA TYR A 482 11.74 -29.43 -29.76
C TYR A 482 12.48 -28.59 -28.72
N SER A 483 11.92 -27.48 -28.22
CA SER A 483 12.57 -26.66 -27.18
C SER A 483 12.48 -27.25 -25.78
N SER A 484 11.62 -28.25 -25.56
CA SER A 484 11.46 -28.90 -24.26
C SER A 484 11.21 -30.40 -24.42
N LYS A 485 12.02 -31.21 -23.74
CA LYS A 485 11.85 -32.67 -23.67
C LYS A 485 10.47 -33.06 -23.15
N ALA A 486 9.89 -32.26 -22.24
CA ALA A 486 8.56 -32.48 -21.69
C ALA A 486 7.44 -32.30 -22.71
N LEU A 487 7.62 -31.41 -23.69
CA LEU A 487 6.67 -31.23 -24.79
C LEU A 487 6.88 -32.31 -25.86
N TYR A 488 8.12 -32.49 -26.30
CA TYR A 488 8.49 -33.45 -27.34
C TYR A 488 8.04 -34.88 -27.01
N ARG A 489 8.26 -35.34 -25.77
CA ARG A 489 7.89 -36.71 -25.37
C ARG A 489 6.41 -36.89 -25.02
N ASN A 490 5.62 -35.83 -24.98
CA ASN A 490 4.23 -35.91 -24.58
C ASN A 490 3.32 -36.09 -25.80
N ALA A 491 2.75 -37.30 -25.95
CA ALA A 491 1.84 -37.64 -27.04
C ALA A 491 0.64 -36.67 -27.16
N LYS A 492 0.16 -36.11 -26.04
CA LYS A 492 -0.94 -35.13 -26.04
C LYS A 492 -0.54 -33.80 -26.71
N CYS A 493 0.75 -33.43 -26.68
CA CYS A 493 1.22 -32.23 -27.37
C CYS A 493 1.16 -32.42 -28.90
N TRP A 494 1.66 -33.56 -29.40
CA TRP A 494 1.57 -33.92 -30.82
C TRP A 494 0.14 -34.07 -31.30
N SER A 495 -0.71 -34.77 -30.53
CA SER A 495 -2.13 -34.89 -30.82
C SER A 495 -2.81 -33.53 -30.86
N SER A 496 -2.55 -32.65 -29.87
CA SER A 496 -3.11 -31.28 -29.88
C SER A 496 -2.63 -30.48 -31.08
N PHE A 497 -1.36 -30.63 -31.48
CA PHE A 497 -0.81 -29.95 -32.64
C PHE A 497 -1.53 -30.35 -33.94
N ILE A 498 -1.68 -31.66 -34.18
CA ILE A 498 -2.38 -32.20 -35.34
C ILE A 498 -3.85 -31.77 -35.33
N MET A 499 -4.53 -31.94 -34.19
CA MET A 499 -5.95 -31.60 -34.05
C MET A 499 -6.22 -30.11 -34.30
N ILE A 500 -5.39 -29.20 -33.76
CA ILE A 500 -5.58 -27.76 -33.94
C ILE A 500 -5.34 -27.35 -35.40
N LEU A 501 -4.34 -27.93 -36.07
CA LEU A 501 -4.11 -27.67 -37.49
C LEU A 501 -5.21 -28.23 -38.39
N GLY A 502 -5.78 -29.38 -38.03
CA GLY A 502 -6.92 -30.01 -38.70
C GLY A 502 -8.28 -29.43 -38.34
N SER A 503 -8.35 -28.41 -37.48
CA SER A 503 -9.60 -27.73 -37.10
C SER A 503 -9.76 -26.38 -37.80
N SER A 504 -10.98 -25.84 -37.77
CA SER A 504 -11.27 -24.49 -38.27
C SER A 504 -10.41 -23.44 -37.54
N ASP A 505 -10.15 -22.32 -38.20
CA ASP A 505 -9.57 -21.13 -37.59
C ASP A 505 -10.57 -20.35 -36.72
N LEU A 506 -11.84 -20.74 -36.73
CA LEU A 506 -12.89 -20.18 -35.89
C LEU A 506 -12.94 -20.87 -34.51
N LEU A 507 -13.18 -20.05 -33.48
CA LEU A 507 -13.23 -20.49 -32.10
C LEU A 507 -14.56 -20.09 -31.44
N GLU A 508 -15.21 -21.03 -30.76
CA GLU A 508 -16.37 -20.74 -29.93
C GLU A 508 -16.01 -19.90 -28.71
N LYS A 509 -17.00 -19.21 -28.12
CA LYS A 509 -16.79 -18.37 -26.92
C LYS A 509 -16.17 -19.14 -25.74
N ARG A 510 -16.44 -20.45 -25.62
CA ARG A 510 -15.88 -21.34 -24.59
C ARG A 510 -14.48 -21.87 -24.92
N GLY A 511 -13.90 -21.48 -26.06
CA GLY A 511 -12.57 -21.89 -26.48
C GLY A 511 -12.52 -23.25 -27.18
N HIS A 512 -13.65 -23.80 -27.62
CA HIS A 512 -13.68 -25.00 -28.46
C HIS A 512 -13.45 -24.62 -29.92
N LEU A 513 -12.65 -25.43 -30.61
CA LEU A 513 -12.42 -25.27 -32.05
C LEU A 513 -13.60 -25.87 -32.79
N LEU A 514 -14.07 -25.17 -33.82
CA LEU A 514 -15.08 -25.73 -34.70
C LEU A 514 -14.46 -26.84 -35.57
N PRO A 515 -15.09 -28.02 -35.67
CA PRO A 515 -14.60 -29.09 -36.51
C PRO A 515 -14.63 -28.65 -37.99
N LEU A 516 -13.56 -28.95 -38.73
CA LEU A 516 -13.57 -28.84 -40.18
C LEU A 516 -14.29 -30.06 -40.74
N ALA A 517 -15.40 -29.85 -41.45
CA ALA A 517 -16.00 -30.88 -42.29
C ALA A 517 -15.12 -31.05 -43.54
N LEU A 518 -14.19 -32.00 -43.49
CA LEU A 518 -13.42 -32.42 -44.66
C LEU A 518 -14.12 -33.61 -45.30
N GLY A 519 -14.32 -33.55 -46.62
CA GLY A 519 -14.75 -34.71 -47.39
C GLY A 519 -13.68 -35.80 -47.37
N GLU A 520 -14.09 -37.04 -47.61
CA GLU A 520 -13.15 -38.15 -47.71
C GLU A 520 -12.13 -37.88 -48.84
N PRO A 521 -10.82 -37.99 -48.58
CA PRO A 521 -9.81 -37.76 -49.60
C PRO A 521 -9.93 -38.81 -50.72
N PRO A 522 -9.58 -38.47 -51.98
CA PRO A 522 -9.63 -39.42 -53.09
C PRO A 522 -8.82 -40.69 -52.80
N LEU A 523 -9.29 -41.86 -53.27
CA LEU A 523 -8.64 -43.16 -53.04
C LEU A 523 -7.13 -43.16 -53.37
N GLY A 524 -6.74 -42.60 -54.50
CA GLY A 524 -5.32 -42.53 -54.88
C GLY A 524 -4.46 -41.69 -53.91
N PHE A 525 -5.04 -40.68 -53.24
CA PHE A 525 -4.34 -39.96 -52.18
C PHE A 525 -4.20 -40.84 -50.93
N GLN A 526 -5.25 -41.58 -50.57
CA GLN A 526 -5.21 -42.51 -49.43
C GLN A 526 -4.15 -43.59 -49.64
N GLU A 527 -4.10 -44.22 -50.81
CA GLU A 527 -3.10 -45.23 -51.18
C GLU A 527 -1.68 -44.67 -51.11
N ASN A 528 -1.45 -43.47 -51.64
CA ASN A 528 -0.15 -42.81 -51.58
C ASN A 528 0.28 -42.48 -50.14
N VAL A 529 -0.64 -42.00 -49.31
CA VAL A 529 -0.37 -41.72 -47.89
C VAL A 529 -0.09 -43.01 -47.13
N LEU A 530 -0.84 -44.08 -47.41
CA LEU A 530 -0.63 -45.39 -46.80
C LEU A 530 0.75 -45.95 -47.18
N ALA A 531 1.11 -45.92 -48.46
CA ALA A 531 2.40 -46.36 -48.95
C ALA A 531 3.55 -45.54 -48.34
N ALA A 532 3.44 -44.21 -48.33
CA ALA A 532 4.44 -43.34 -47.72
C ALA A 532 4.59 -43.59 -46.21
N SER A 533 3.48 -43.74 -45.49
CA SER A 533 3.47 -44.03 -44.04
C SER A 533 4.06 -45.41 -43.74
N GLY A 534 3.77 -46.40 -44.57
CA GLY A 534 4.35 -47.74 -44.49
C GLY A 534 5.87 -47.72 -44.67
N ASN A 535 6.36 -46.99 -45.68
CA ASN A 535 7.79 -46.82 -45.91
C ASN A 535 8.50 -46.18 -44.70
N PHE A 536 7.91 -45.12 -44.12
CA PHE A 536 8.46 -44.51 -42.90
C PHE A 536 8.50 -45.47 -41.70
N LEU A 537 7.49 -46.32 -41.55
CA LEU A 537 7.45 -47.30 -40.46
C LEU A 537 8.52 -48.39 -40.64
N GLU A 538 8.72 -48.88 -41.86
CA GLU A 538 9.80 -49.84 -42.16
C GLU A 538 11.19 -49.20 -41.97
N ASP A 539 11.38 -47.93 -42.37
CA ASP A 539 12.61 -47.18 -42.11
C ASP A 539 12.87 -47.06 -40.60
N LEU A 540 11.86 -46.71 -39.81
CA LEU A 540 11.97 -46.62 -38.34
C LEU A 540 12.28 -47.97 -37.69
N LYS A 541 11.71 -49.06 -38.21
CA LYS A 541 11.95 -50.44 -37.74
C LYS A 541 13.37 -50.91 -38.06
N SER A 542 13.97 -50.45 -39.16
CA SER A 542 15.36 -50.73 -39.52
C SER A 542 16.38 -49.93 -38.69
N GLY A 543 15.95 -48.85 -38.04
CA GLY A 543 16.79 -47.99 -37.19
C GLY A 543 17.14 -48.62 -35.84
N VAL A 544 18.44 -48.67 -35.51
CA VAL A 544 19.02 -49.37 -34.34
C VAL A 544 18.51 -48.87 -32.96
N ASN A 545 17.78 -47.75 -32.88
CA ASN A 545 17.41 -47.07 -31.63
C ASN A 545 15.90 -46.89 -31.39
N VAL A 546 15.02 -47.57 -32.15
CA VAL A 546 13.57 -47.42 -32.00
C VAL A 546 12.91 -48.78 -31.72
N SER A 547 12.39 -48.98 -30.49
CA SER A 547 11.55 -50.13 -30.16
C SER A 547 10.07 -49.77 -30.35
N LEU A 548 9.48 -50.26 -31.44
CA LEU A 548 8.04 -50.13 -31.70
C LEU A 548 7.27 -51.32 -31.07
N PRO A 549 6.10 -51.10 -30.44
CA PRO A 549 5.28 -52.20 -29.94
C PRO A 549 4.87 -53.13 -31.09
N SER A 550 5.01 -54.45 -30.90
CA SER A 550 4.64 -55.46 -31.90
C SER A 550 3.18 -55.37 -32.33
N ALA A 551 2.31 -54.86 -31.46
CA ALA A 551 0.88 -54.64 -31.70
C ALA A 551 0.58 -53.61 -32.81
N VAL A 552 1.50 -52.70 -33.14
CA VAL A 552 1.31 -51.69 -34.20
C VAL A 552 1.31 -52.33 -35.60
N PHE A 553 1.89 -53.53 -35.73
CA PHE A 553 2.12 -54.20 -37.02
C PHE A 553 1.35 -55.50 -37.18
N SER A 554 0.78 -56.03 -36.09
CA SER A 554 -0.22 -57.07 -36.17
C SER A 554 -1.50 -56.43 -36.65
N GLY A 555 -1.87 -56.62 -37.92
CA GLY A 555 -3.11 -56.13 -38.55
C GLY A 555 -4.40 -56.71 -37.96
N GLN A 556 -4.47 -56.89 -36.64
CA GLN A 556 -5.74 -57.07 -35.93
C GLN A 556 -6.36 -55.69 -35.80
N ALA A 557 -7.44 -55.47 -36.56
CA ALA A 557 -8.38 -54.40 -36.31
C ALA A 557 -8.74 -54.42 -34.81
N LEU A 558 -8.35 -53.37 -34.09
CA LEU A 558 -8.95 -53.07 -32.80
C LEU A 558 -10.42 -52.68 -33.07
N PRO A 559 -11.39 -53.23 -32.30
CA PRO A 559 -12.80 -52.94 -32.48
C PRO A 559 -13.16 -51.46 -32.27
#